data_AF-A0A936HJQ4-F1
#
_entry.id   AF-A0A936HJQ4-F1
#
_cell.length_a   1.000
_cell.length_b   1.000
_cell.length_c   1.000
_cell.angle_alpha   90.00
_cell.angle_beta   90.00
_cell.angle_gamma   90.00
#
_symmetry.space_group_name_H-M   'P 1'
#
loop_
_entity.id
_entity.type
_entity.pdbx_description
1 polymer ?
#
loop_
_entity_poly.entity_id
_entity_poly.type
_entity_poly.pdbx_seq_one_letter_code
_entity_poly.pdbx_strand_id
1 'polypeptide(L)'
;MDTALLKRLKACSRMTMQSKAQLLCRRPWSAVKPYALARVGRICCTEAQTFFGRRMLVVLPEMVSVSIWRYGVFEQDVAFYMMLTLNPGDTFIDIGGHFGFFSMLGRELVGPDGTVVIFEPMLDTRAILQENMERFAASARHHLIAAAAGSAPGKLTFKDFGLAGSAFATSGAERNANLVFRGEVEIDVCTVAIRL
;
A
#
# COMPACT_ATOMS: atom_id res chain seq x y z
N MET A 1 -22.28 -7.12 0.38
CA MET A 1 -21.09 -6.97 -0.49
C MET A 1 -21.50 -6.33 -1.82
N ASP A 2 -20.88 -5.21 -2.18
CA ASP A 2 -21.11 -4.51 -3.46
C ASP A 2 -20.69 -5.38 -4.66
N THR A 3 -21.65 -5.73 -5.50
CA THR A 3 -21.46 -6.59 -6.68
C THR A 3 -20.63 -5.93 -7.77
N ALA A 4 -20.68 -4.60 -7.90
CA ALA A 4 -19.87 -3.86 -8.86
C ALA A 4 -18.39 -3.85 -8.44
N LEU A 5 -18.12 -3.58 -7.16
CA LEU A 5 -16.77 -3.60 -6.61
C LEU A 5 -16.13 -4.99 -6.77
N LEU A 6 -16.87 -6.07 -6.46
CA LEU A 6 -16.40 -7.45 -6.64
C LEU A 6 -16.07 -7.77 -8.10
N LYS A 7 -16.91 -7.32 -9.03
CA LYS A 7 -16.68 -7.52 -10.47
C LYS A 7 -15.36 -6.85 -10.90
N ARG A 8 -15.08 -5.67 -10.37
CA ARG A 8 -13.84 -4.92 -10.64
C ARG A 8 -12.62 -5.61 -10.04
N LEU A 9 -12.70 -6.07 -8.78
CA LEU A 9 -11.65 -6.87 -8.16
C LEU A 9 -11.33 -8.11 -9.01
N LYS A 10 -12.34 -8.92 -9.35
CA LYS A 10 -12.17 -10.12 -10.21
C LYS A 10 -11.55 -9.79 -11.57
N ALA A 11 -11.88 -8.63 -12.16
CA ALA A 11 -11.28 -8.21 -13.42
C ALA A 11 -9.80 -7.89 -13.27
N CYS A 12 -9.42 -7.13 -12.24
CA CYS A 12 -8.03 -6.84 -11.90
C CYS A 12 -7.25 -8.11 -11.55
N SER A 13 -7.83 -9.03 -10.77
CA SER A 13 -7.24 -10.33 -10.42
C SER A 13 -6.95 -11.19 -11.65
N ARG A 14 -7.84 -11.23 -12.64
CA ARG A 14 -7.56 -11.93 -13.90
C ARG A 14 -6.37 -11.37 -14.66
N MET A 15 -6.06 -10.09 -14.50
CA MET A 15 -4.90 -9.48 -15.16
C MET A 15 -3.59 -9.89 -14.52
N THR A 16 -3.55 -10.18 -13.21
CA THR A 16 -2.32 -10.65 -12.55
C THR A 16 -1.94 -12.07 -12.94
N MET A 17 -2.90 -12.86 -13.40
CA MET A 17 -2.69 -14.22 -13.91
C MET A 17 -2.20 -14.27 -15.37
N GLN A 18 -2.10 -13.12 -16.05
CA GLN A 18 -1.62 -13.07 -17.43
C GLN A 18 -0.11 -13.31 -17.51
N SER A 19 0.33 -13.99 -18.56
CA SER A 19 1.75 -14.21 -18.80
C SER A 19 2.46 -12.89 -19.16
N LYS A 20 3.78 -12.85 -18.99
CA LYS A 20 4.60 -11.70 -19.40
C LYS A 20 4.42 -11.36 -20.88
N ALA A 21 4.27 -12.37 -21.74
CA ALA A 21 4.00 -12.20 -23.16
C ALA A 21 2.64 -11.53 -23.41
N GLN A 22 1.58 -12.00 -22.74
CA GLN A 22 0.26 -11.39 -22.84
C GLN A 22 0.26 -9.92 -22.35
N LEU A 23 0.96 -9.64 -21.25
CA LEU A 23 1.11 -8.27 -20.76
C LEU A 23 1.87 -7.39 -21.75
N LEU A 24 2.96 -7.89 -22.33
CA LEU A 24 3.75 -7.16 -23.32
C LEU A 24 2.94 -6.83 -24.57
N CYS A 25 2.13 -7.78 -25.07
CA CYS A 25 1.26 -7.56 -26.22
C CYS A 25 0.17 -6.52 -25.97
N ARG A 26 -0.40 -6.48 -24.75
CA ARG A 26 -1.55 -5.61 -24.43
C ARG A 26 -1.16 -4.25 -23.89
N ARG A 27 -0.10 -4.19 -23.07
CA ARG A 27 0.37 -2.99 -22.36
C ARG A 27 1.91 -2.98 -22.30
N PRO A 28 2.59 -2.81 -23.45
CA PRO A 28 4.04 -2.92 -23.53
C PRO A 28 4.76 -1.93 -22.60
N TRP A 29 4.25 -0.70 -22.51
CA TRP A 29 4.80 0.30 -21.59
C TRP A 29 4.72 -0.15 -20.12
N SER A 30 3.59 -0.76 -19.73
CA SER A 30 3.43 -1.27 -18.37
C SER A 30 4.36 -2.45 -18.08
N ALA A 31 4.65 -3.26 -19.10
CA ALA A 31 5.63 -4.35 -18.99
C ALA A 31 7.05 -3.81 -18.84
N VAL A 32 7.47 -2.77 -19.58
CA VAL A 32 8.88 -2.35 -19.68
C VAL A 32 9.29 -1.28 -18.66
N LYS A 33 8.46 -0.25 -18.42
CA LYS A 33 8.85 0.95 -17.64
C LYS A 33 9.46 0.62 -16.27
N PRO A 34 8.87 -0.26 -15.42
CA PRO A 34 9.46 -0.57 -14.13
C PRO A 34 10.85 -1.22 -14.22
N TYR A 35 11.08 -2.12 -15.19
CA TYR A 35 12.38 -2.75 -15.37
C TYR A 35 13.43 -1.77 -15.86
N ALA A 36 13.05 -0.87 -16.78
CA ALA A 36 13.95 0.18 -17.26
C ALA A 36 14.37 1.10 -16.10
N LEU A 37 13.41 1.56 -15.28
CA LEU A 37 13.65 2.38 -14.09
C LEU A 37 14.57 1.68 -13.09
N ALA A 38 14.31 0.40 -12.77
CA ALA A 38 15.16 -0.39 -11.89
C ALA A 38 16.59 -0.51 -12.42
N ARG A 39 16.76 -0.76 -13.73
CA ARG A 39 18.07 -0.91 -14.37
C ARG A 39 18.91 0.35 -14.33
N VAL A 40 18.28 1.53 -14.42
CA VAL A 40 18.99 2.82 -14.38
C VAL A 40 19.01 3.43 -12.97
N GLY A 41 18.52 2.71 -11.95
CA GLY A 41 18.49 3.19 -10.56
C GLY A 41 17.63 4.44 -10.34
N ARG A 42 16.57 4.63 -11.14
CA ARG A 42 15.68 5.80 -11.03
C ARG A 42 14.32 5.41 -10.48
N ILE A 43 13.75 6.28 -9.66
CA ILE A 43 12.36 6.19 -9.23
C ILE A 43 11.46 7.11 -10.05
N CYS A 44 10.18 6.77 -10.15
CA CYS A 44 9.17 7.58 -10.79
C CYS A 44 7.86 7.51 -9.99
N CYS A 45 7.48 8.63 -9.39
CA CYS A 45 6.15 8.80 -8.80
C CYS A 45 5.13 8.99 -9.93
N THR A 46 4.03 8.24 -9.89
CA THR A 46 2.99 8.28 -10.91
C THR A 46 1.65 7.85 -10.33
N GLU A 47 0.56 8.06 -11.06
CA GLU A 47 -0.78 7.63 -10.64
C GLU A 47 -1.10 6.23 -11.16
N ALA A 48 -1.73 5.43 -10.29
CA ALA A 48 -2.32 4.14 -10.60
C ALA A 48 -3.84 4.17 -10.38
N GLN A 49 -4.58 3.51 -11.26
CA GLN A 49 -6.02 3.33 -11.07
C GLN A 49 -6.29 2.08 -10.22
N THR A 50 -6.86 2.26 -9.04
CA THR A 50 -7.23 1.14 -8.15
C THR A 50 -8.52 0.45 -8.60
N PHE A 51 -8.70 -0.82 -8.21
CA PHE A 51 -9.91 -1.59 -8.49
C PHE A 51 -11.16 -1.01 -7.82
N PHE A 52 -11.00 -0.21 -6.76
CA PHE A 52 -12.10 0.48 -6.07
C PHE A 52 -12.39 1.88 -6.63
N GLY A 53 -11.59 2.40 -7.56
CA GLY A 53 -11.97 3.58 -8.39
C GLY A 53 -11.26 4.86 -8.03
N ARG A 54 -10.43 4.84 -6.99
CA ARG A 54 -9.56 5.96 -6.66
C ARG A 54 -8.26 5.88 -7.45
N ARG A 55 -7.70 7.04 -7.76
CA ARG A 55 -6.32 7.11 -8.25
C ARG A 55 -5.39 7.15 -7.04
N MET A 56 -4.27 6.47 -7.12
CA MET A 56 -3.30 6.37 -6.04
C MET A 56 -1.93 6.73 -6.58
N LEU A 57 -1.22 7.63 -5.92
CA LEU A 57 0.20 7.84 -6.13
C LEU A 57 0.97 6.60 -5.71
N VAL A 58 1.83 6.16 -6.60
CA VAL A 58 2.67 4.98 -6.45
C VAL A 58 4.08 5.30 -6.93
N VAL A 59 5.08 4.57 -6.44
CA VAL A 59 6.48 4.80 -6.79
C VAL A 59 7.02 3.62 -7.59
N LEU A 60 7.34 3.82 -8.87
CA LEU A 60 8.02 2.79 -9.66
C LEU A 60 9.53 2.87 -9.42
N PRO A 61 10.28 1.76 -9.31
CA PRO A 61 9.85 0.38 -9.53
C PRO A 61 9.57 -0.41 -8.23
N GLU A 62 9.10 0.25 -7.16
CA GLU A 62 8.75 -0.41 -5.90
C GLU A 62 7.70 -1.51 -6.17
N MET A 63 7.86 -2.68 -5.56
CA MET A 63 7.16 -3.91 -6.00
C MET A 63 5.64 -3.84 -5.83
N VAL A 64 5.16 -3.29 -4.72
CA VAL A 64 3.74 -3.12 -4.42
C VAL A 64 3.13 -2.14 -5.41
N SER A 65 3.82 -1.01 -5.61
CA SER A 65 3.50 0.03 -6.59
C SER A 65 3.43 -0.51 -8.02
N VAL A 66 4.33 -1.40 -8.42
CA VAL A 66 4.31 -2.04 -9.74
C VAL A 66 3.05 -2.89 -9.91
N SER A 67 2.63 -3.63 -8.88
CA SER A 67 1.39 -4.41 -8.91
C SER A 67 0.16 -3.49 -9.08
N ILE A 68 0.04 -2.47 -8.23
CA ILE A 68 -1.09 -1.55 -8.24
C ILE A 68 -1.12 -0.77 -9.57
N TRP A 69 0.02 -0.29 -10.06
CA TRP A 69 0.09 0.46 -11.31
C TRP A 69 -0.27 -0.38 -12.55
N ARG A 70 0.16 -1.65 -12.58
CA ARG A 70 -0.13 -2.55 -13.71
C ARG A 70 -1.57 -3.06 -13.70
N TYR A 71 -2.05 -3.45 -12.53
CA TYR A 71 -3.24 -4.30 -12.39
C TYR A 71 -4.36 -3.64 -11.59
N GLY A 72 -4.09 -2.54 -10.89
CA GLY A 72 -5.04 -1.86 -10.02
C GLY A 72 -5.29 -2.55 -8.69
N VAL A 73 -4.49 -3.57 -8.34
CA VAL A 73 -4.66 -4.37 -7.13
C VAL A 73 -3.32 -4.89 -6.62
N PHE A 74 -3.24 -5.05 -5.31
CA PHE A 74 -2.20 -5.76 -4.58
C PHE A 74 -2.89 -6.70 -3.57
N GLU A 75 -2.34 -7.89 -3.33
CA GLU A 75 -2.88 -8.90 -2.38
C GLU A 75 -4.41 -9.01 -2.43
N GLN A 76 -4.90 -9.57 -3.55
CA GLN A 76 -6.32 -9.59 -3.91
C GLN A 76 -7.20 -10.34 -2.92
N ASP A 77 -6.62 -11.36 -2.30
CA ASP A 77 -7.20 -12.17 -1.24
C ASP A 77 -7.40 -11.35 0.04
N VAL A 78 -6.43 -10.52 0.43
CA VAL A 78 -6.58 -9.57 1.54
C VAL A 78 -7.65 -8.53 1.21
N ALA A 79 -7.60 -7.94 0.02
CA ALA A 79 -8.61 -6.99 -0.43
C ALA A 79 -10.03 -7.61 -0.45
N PHE A 80 -10.14 -8.86 -0.88
CA PHE A 80 -11.40 -9.60 -0.87
C PHE A 80 -11.89 -9.86 0.57
N TYR A 81 -10.99 -10.25 1.47
CA TYR A 81 -11.32 -10.47 2.88
C TYR A 81 -11.82 -9.18 3.54
N MET A 82 -11.20 -8.03 3.29
CA MET A 82 -11.68 -6.74 3.76
C MET A 82 -13.10 -6.44 3.26
N MET A 83 -13.38 -6.70 1.98
CA MET A 83 -14.72 -6.51 1.40
C MET A 83 -15.81 -7.42 2.00
N LEU A 84 -15.42 -8.55 2.60
CA LEU A 84 -16.32 -9.48 3.26
C LEU A 84 -16.55 -9.15 4.74
N THR A 85 -15.62 -8.45 5.37
CA THR A 85 -15.57 -8.29 6.83
C THR A 85 -15.83 -6.87 7.30
N LEU A 86 -15.37 -5.86 6.57
CA LEU A 86 -15.62 -4.47 6.91
C LEU A 86 -17.03 -4.04 6.52
N ASN A 87 -17.72 -3.41 7.47
CA ASN A 87 -19.04 -2.83 7.30
C ASN A 87 -18.98 -1.31 7.44
N PRO A 88 -19.97 -0.59 6.87
CA PRO A 88 -20.13 0.84 7.12
C PRO A 88 -20.20 1.15 8.61
N GLY A 89 -19.46 2.17 9.06
CA GLY A 89 -19.35 2.56 10.47
C GLY A 89 -18.20 1.90 11.23
N ASP A 90 -17.57 0.87 10.68
CA ASP A 90 -16.48 0.17 11.38
C ASP A 90 -15.23 1.05 11.57
N THR A 91 -14.42 0.66 12.55
CA THR A 91 -13.04 1.15 12.67
C THR A 91 -12.08 0.13 12.06
N PHE A 92 -11.41 0.51 10.98
CA PHE A 92 -10.35 -0.29 10.36
C PHE A 92 -8.98 0.20 10.81
N ILE A 93 -8.11 -0.71 11.23
CA ILE A 93 -6.75 -0.40 11.68
C ILE A 93 -5.76 -1.02 10.70
N ASP A 94 -4.99 -0.17 10.00
CA ASP A 94 -3.98 -0.54 9.01
C ASP A 94 -2.57 -0.41 9.62
N ILE A 95 -1.87 -1.54 9.77
CA ILE A 95 -0.55 -1.60 10.41
C ILE A 95 0.53 -1.74 9.35
N GLY A 96 1.34 -0.70 9.17
CA GLY A 96 2.31 -0.61 8.08
C GLY A 96 1.62 -0.17 6.78
N GLY A 97 0.88 0.94 6.84
CA GLY A 97 0.02 1.42 5.76
C GLY A 97 0.76 1.74 4.45
N HIS A 98 2.11 1.83 4.47
CA HIS A 98 2.99 2.00 3.32
C HIS A 98 2.62 3.22 2.48
N PHE A 99 2.17 3.07 1.23
CA PHE A 99 1.64 4.17 0.42
C PHE A 99 0.11 4.35 0.53
N GLY A 100 -0.57 3.50 1.31
CA GLY A 100 -1.99 3.65 1.67
C GLY A 100 -2.99 2.83 0.86
N PHE A 101 -2.59 1.76 0.16
CA PHE A 101 -3.52 1.00 -0.69
C PHE A 101 -4.70 0.42 0.12
N PHE A 102 -4.39 -0.25 1.23
CA PHE A 102 -5.41 -0.82 2.12
C PHE A 102 -6.11 0.24 2.96
N SER A 103 -5.38 1.27 3.42
CA SER A 103 -5.97 2.44 4.07
C SER A 103 -7.07 3.10 3.22
N MET A 104 -6.81 3.32 1.93
CA MET A 104 -7.79 3.90 1.00
C MET A 104 -8.96 2.94 0.75
N LEU A 105 -8.71 1.64 0.58
CA LEU A 105 -9.78 0.65 0.43
C LEU A 105 -10.67 0.59 1.68
N GLY A 106 -10.06 0.51 2.86
CA GLY A 106 -10.75 0.53 4.15
C GLY A 106 -11.62 1.77 4.28
N ARG A 107 -11.11 2.94 3.88
CA ARG A 107 -11.88 4.20 3.89
C ARG A 107 -13.14 4.14 3.02
N GLU A 108 -13.07 3.50 1.86
CA GLU A 108 -14.25 3.30 1.00
C GLU A 108 -15.25 2.29 1.61
N LEU A 109 -14.76 1.25 2.27
CA LEU A 109 -15.60 0.18 2.82
C LEU A 109 -16.33 0.59 4.10
N VAL A 110 -15.64 1.30 5.01
CA VAL A 110 -16.24 1.74 6.28
C VAL A 110 -17.12 2.98 6.13
N GLY A 111 -17.00 3.73 5.03
CA GLY A 111 -17.89 4.85 4.71
C GLY A 111 -17.87 6.01 5.74
N PRO A 112 -18.78 6.99 5.60
CA PRO A 112 -18.66 8.31 6.25
C PRO A 112 -18.68 8.27 7.78
N ASP A 113 -19.38 7.29 8.34
CA ASP A 113 -19.49 7.11 9.78
C ASP A 113 -18.31 6.32 10.37
N GLY A 114 -17.56 5.62 9.52
CA GLY A 114 -16.42 4.81 9.91
C GLY A 114 -15.14 5.61 10.16
N THR A 115 -14.11 4.89 10.60
CA THR A 115 -12.80 5.45 10.91
C THR A 115 -11.67 4.53 10.42
N VAL A 116 -10.62 5.11 9.85
CA VAL A 116 -9.41 4.37 9.48
C VAL A 116 -8.23 4.87 10.32
N VAL A 117 -7.61 4.00 11.11
CA VAL A 117 -6.40 4.30 11.88
C VAL A 117 -5.21 3.65 11.19
N ILE A 118 -4.20 4.44 10.84
CA ILE A 118 -3.11 4.02 9.97
C ILE A 118 -1.79 4.22 10.69
N PHE A 119 -0.99 3.17 10.79
CA PHE A 119 0.36 3.22 11.34
C PHE A 119 1.36 3.12 10.20
N GLU A 120 2.18 4.16 10.02
CA GLU A 120 3.30 4.12 9.08
C GLU A 120 4.51 4.84 9.68
N PRO A 121 5.54 4.09 10.11
CA PRO A 121 6.68 4.68 10.81
C PRO A 121 7.63 5.42 9.86
N MET A 122 7.79 4.95 8.62
CA MET A 122 8.81 5.47 7.71
C MET A 122 8.37 6.81 7.11
N LEU A 123 9.24 7.83 7.18
CA LEU A 123 8.90 9.19 6.77
C LEU A 123 8.51 9.28 5.28
N ASP A 124 9.31 8.67 4.40
CA ASP A 124 9.16 8.76 2.95
C ASP A 124 7.86 8.10 2.45
N THR A 125 7.51 6.93 2.99
CA THR A 125 6.25 6.22 2.67
C THR A 125 5.05 6.95 3.26
N ARG A 126 5.16 7.40 4.52
CA ARG A 126 4.11 8.17 5.21
C ARG A 126 3.75 9.44 4.45
N ALA A 127 4.73 10.16 3.89
CA ALA A 127 4.46 11.38 3.12
C ALA A 127 3.57 11.10 1.90
N ILE A 128 3.85 10.02 1.16
CA ILE A 128 3.04 9.61 -0.01
C ILE A 128 1.67 9.10 0.43
N LEU A 129 1.61 8.35 1.53
CA LEU A 129 0.35 7.89 2.12
C LEU A 129 -0.55 9.06 2.49
N GLN A 130 0.00 10.05 3.21
CA GLN A 130 -0.73 11.25 3.60
C GLN A 130 -1.31 11.95 2.36
N GLU A 131 -0.49 12.14 1.32
CA GLU A 131 -0.96 12.74 0.08
C GLU A 131 -2.08 11.90 -0.58
N ASN A 132 -1.95 10.57 -0.60
CA ASN A 132 -3.00 9.68 -1.12
C ASN A 132 -4.32 9.77 -0.34
N MET A 133 -4.24 9.95 0.98
CA MET A 133 -5.42 10.11 1.83
C MET A 133 -6.06 11.48 1.63
N GLU A 134 -5.29 12.54 1.46
CA GLU A 134 -5.80 13.92 1.36
C GLU A 134 -6.29 14.31 -0.04
N ARG A 135 -5.84 13.62 -1.10
CA ARG A 135 -6.16 13.93 -2.51
C ARG A 135 -7.64 13.83 -2.91
N PHE A 136 -8.48 13.17 -2.11
CA PHE A 136 -9.90 12.96 -2.44
C PHE A 136 -10.79 13.33 -1.27
N ALA A 137 -12.00 13.78 -1.59
CA ALA A 137 -13.06 13.98 -0.60
C ALA A 137 -13.19 12.72 0.26
N ALA A 138 -13.01 12.89 1.57
CA ALA A 138 -12.89 11.79 2.49
C ALA A 138 -14.22 11.03 2.57
N SER A 139 -14.17 9.74 2.25
CA SER A 139 -15.29 8.82 2.43
C SER A 139 -15.43 8.36 3.87
N ALA A 140 -14.41 8.49 4.71
CA ALA A 140 -14.44 8.23 6.16
C ALA A 140 -13.39 9.10 6.87
N ARG A 141 -13.48 9.19 8.21
CA ARG A 141 -12.43 9.80 9.04
C ARG A 141 -11.15 8.95 8.98
N HIS A 142 -9.99 9.59 9.07
CA HIS A 142 -8.73 8.86 9.20
C HIS A 142 -7.78 9.50 10.20
N HIS A 143 -6.94 8.67 10.81
CA HIS A 143 -5.87 9.06 11.72
C HIS A 143 -4.58 8.43 11.26
N LEU A 144 -3.59 9.24 10.91
CA LEU A 144 -2.26 8.80 10.52
C LEU A 144 -1.31 8.92 11.72
N ILE A 145 -0.72 7.80 12.11
CA ILE A 145 0.16 7.67 13.27
C ILE A 145 1.57 7.34 12.78
N ALA A 146 2.50 8.22 13.16
CA ALA A 146 3.90 8.18 12.80
C ALA A 146 4.72 7.19 13.66
N ALA A 147 4.24 5.95 13.80
CA ALA A 147 4.86 4.94 14.65
C ALA A 147 4.57 3.53 14.13
N ALA A 148 5.40 2.56 14.54
CA ALA A 148 5.07 1.14 14.42
C ALA A 148 4.12 0.72 15.54
N ALA A 149 3.24 -0.23 15.26
CA ALA A 149 2.45 -0.88 16.29
C ALA A 149 3.22 -2.06 16.90
N GLY A 150 3.26 -2.12 18.23
CA GLY A 150 3.92 -3.19 18.98
C GLY A 150 3.19 -3.53 20.28
N SER A 151 3.67 -4.56 20.97
CA SER A 151 3.11 -5.00 22.26
C SER A 151 3.50 -4.14 23.45
N ALA A 152 4.53 -3.30 23.31
CA ALA A 152 4.95 -2.31 24.30
C ALA A 152 5.43 -1.02 23.61
N PRO A 153 5.25 0.16 24.24
CA PRO A 153 5.84 1.39 23.74
C PRO A 153 7.37 1.32 23.77
N GLY A 154 8.03 2.01 22.85
CA GLY A 154 9.49 2.05 22.81
C GLY A 154 10.01 2.54 21.49
N LYS A 155 11.22 2.11 21.14
CA LYS A 155 11.84 2.42 19.87
C LYS A 155 12.36 1.15 19.21
N LEU A 156 12.34 1.12 17.88
CA LEU A 156 12.92 0.06 17.08
C LEU A 156 13.78 0.67 15.99
N THR A 157 14.87 0.00 15.67
CA THR A 157 15.71 0.36 14.53
C THR A 157 15.21 -0.38 13.30
N PHE A 158 14.90 0.34 12.24
CA PHE A 158 14.54 -0.21 10.93
C PHE A 158 15.70 -0.03 9.96
N LYS A 159 15.94 -1.04 9.14
CA LYS A 159 16.79 -0.92 7.95
C LYS A 159 16.02 -0.23 6.83
N ASP A 160 16.53 0.89 6.35
CA ASP A 160 15.96 1.65 5.23
C ASP A 160 16.65 1.26 3.91
N PHE A 161 15.83 1.05 2.88
CA PHE A 161 16.25 0.74 1.52
C PHE A 161 15.74 1.77 0.50
N GLY A 162 15.27 2.93 1.00
CA GLY A 162 14.64 3.99 0.22
C GLY A 162 13.30 3.58 -0.39
N LEU A 163 12.66 4.52 -1.10
CA LEU A 163 11.33 4.32 -1.68
C LEU A 163 11.22 3.07 -2.57
N ALA A 164 12.24 2.77 -3.39
CA ALA A 164 12.23 1.60 -4.27
C ALA A 164 12.26 0.25 -3.52
N GLY A 165 12.88 0.21 -2.34
CA GLY A 165 12.97 -0.96 -1.46
C GLY A 165 12.07 -0.89 -0.24
N SER A 166 11.16 0.09 -0.17
CA SER A 166 10.41 0.43 1.05
C SER A 166 9.54 -0.71 1.61
N ALA A 167 9.03 -1.60 0.75
CA ALA A 167 8.29 -2.80 1.18
C ALA A 167 9.14 -3.80 2.00
N PHE A 168 10.46 -3.62 2.07
CA PHE A 168 11.39 -4.48 2.78
C PHE A 168 11.98 -3.84 4.03
N ALA A 169 11.55 -2.63 4.40
CA ALA A 169 11.95 -2.01 5.66
C ALA A 169 11.61 -2.95 6.83
N THR A 170 12.58 -3.22 7.70
CA THR A 170 12.49 -4.26 8.72
C THR A 170 13.39 -3.97 9.91
N SER A 171 12.98 -4.38 11.11
CA SER A 171 13.83 -4.37 12.32
C SER A 171 14.67 -5.64 12.50
N GLY A 172 14.46 -6.65 11.66
CA GLY A 172 15.15 -7.93 11.72
C GLY A 172 16.20 -8.13 10.63
N ALA A 173 16.44 -9.41 10.30
CA ALA A 173 17.33 -9.78 9.19
C ALA A 173 16.85 -9.21 7.85
N GLU A 174 17.79 -8.94 6.96
CA GLU A 174 17.50 -8.43 5.62
C GLU A 174 16.66 -9.43 4.85
N ARG A 175 15.53 -8.97 4.33
CA ARG A 175 14.59 -9.80 3.58
C ARG A 175 14.97 -9.91 2.09
N ASN A 176 15.93 -9.10 1.62
CA ASN A 176 16.41 -9.11 0.23
C ASN A 176 17.81 -8.50 0.12
N ALA A 177 18.80 -9.32 -0.24
CA ALA A 177 20.21 -8.92 -0.35
C ALA A 177 20.53 -8.01 -1.56
N ASN A 178 19.61 -7.85 -2.51
CA ASN A 178 19.84 -7.04 -3.72
C ASN A 178 19.36 -5.58 -3.59
N LEU A 179 18.92 -5.17 -2.40
CA LEU A 179 18.45 -3.80 -2.16
C LEU A 179 19.60 -2.87 -1.78
N VAL A 180 19.47 -1.61 -2.19
CA VAL A 180 20.42 -0.57 -1.80
C VAL A 180 20.10 -0.15 -0.36
N PHE A 181 20.88 -0.66 0.58
CA PHE A 181 20.81 -0.22 1.97
C PHE A 181 21.20 1.25 2.08
N ARG A 182 20.30 2.07 2.65
CA ARG A 182 20.52 3.51 2.84
C ARG A 182 20.96 3.86 4.25
N GLY A 183 20.61 3.02 5.22
CA GLY A 183 21.00 3.19 6.60
C GLY A 183 19.96 2.63 7.55
N GLU A 184 20.16 2.94 8.83
CA GLU A 184 19.24 2.57 9.89
C GLU A 184 18.47 3.81 10.34
N VAL A 185 17.18 3.64 10.61
CA VAL A 185 16.28 4.69 11.08
C VAL A 185 15.63 4.22 12.36
N GLU A 186 15.75 5.03 13.40
CA GLU A 186 15.03 4.78 14.65
C GLU A 186 13.58 5.23 14.50
N ILE A 187 12.65 4.34 14.84
CA ILE A 187 11.21 4.59 14.76
C ILE A 187 10.57 4.40 16.13
N ASP A 188 9.56 5.21 16.41
CA ASP A 188 8.76 5.06 17.62
C ASP A 188 7.82 3.85 17.49
N VAL A 189 7.60 3.16 18.61
CA VAL A 189 6.67 2.06 18.76
C VAL A 189 5.59 2.44 19.75
N CYS A 190 4.33 2.18 19.39
CA CYS A 190 3.19 2.41 20.26
C CYS A 190 2.28 1.17 20.34
N THR A 191 1.52 1.09 21.42
CA THR A 191 0.54 0.02 21.65
C THR A 191 -0.86 0.46 21.26
N VAL A 192 -1.62 -0.44 20.64
CA VAL A 192 -3.04 -0.22 20.35
C VAL A 192 -3.88 -1.09 21.28
N ALA A 193 -4.66 -0.45 22.14
CA ALA A 193 -5.60 -1.15 23.00
C ALA A 193 -6.91 -1.39 22.24
N ILE A 194 -7.21 -2.65 21.91
CA ILE A 194 -8.48 -3.05 21.31
C ILE A 194 -9.36 -3.59 22.44
N ARG A 195 -10.51 -2.95 22.65
CA ARG A 195 -11.57 -3.51 23.51
C ARG A 195 -12.47 -4.35 22.60
N LEU A 196 -12.39 -5.66 22.74
CA LEU A 196 -13.25 -6.64 22.07
C LEU A 196 -14.54 -6.86 22.86
#